data_AF-A0A4U7F2N4-F1
#
_entry.id   AF-A0A4U7F2N4-F1
#
_cell.length_a   1.000
_cell.length_b   1.000
_cell.length_c   1.000
_cell.angle_alpha   90.00
_cell.angle_beta   90.00
_cell.angle_gamma   90.00
#
_symmetry.space_group_name_H-M   'P 1'
#
loop_
_entity.id
_entity.type
_entity.pdbx_description
1 polymer ?
#
loop_
_entity_poly.entity_id
_entity_poly.type
_entity_poly.pdbx_seq_one_letter_code
_entity_poly.pdbx_strand_id
1 'polypeptide(L)'
;MAPQVERGDLVVVTATDRFPWDGVTGHVAPGAPTRLGDAGDVVVFDPPGDGLGPILHRVAFPVSAGEDWTDRADPALLDGDCAELDACPAPHDGYITYGDANGEYDQSAGIAPVVREEWIRAKAVIAVPELGWFRLAVDAAIARIGLVPTAIGLGGVAAATGGIGAVLLGRIRSERRV
;
A
#
# COMPACT_ATOMS: atom_id res chain seq x y z
N MET A 1 -2.17 1.75 -7.61
CA MET A 1 -1.58 0.49 -7.09
C MET A 1 -2.27 -0.78 -7.55
N ALA A 2 -3.35 -0.73 -8.35
CA ALA A 2 -3.80 -1.93 -9.05
C ALA A 2 -2.65 -2.47 -9.94
N PRO A 3 -2.53 -3.80 -10.15
CA PRO A 3 -3.36 -4.87 -9.58
C PRO A 3 -2.92 -5.31 -8.17
N GLN A 4 -1.84 -4.74 -7.62
CA GLN A 4 -1.25 -5.22 -6.37
C GLN A 4 -2.04 -4.81 -5.12
N VAL A 5 -2.73 -3.67 -5.19
CA VAL A 5 -3.67 -3.20 -4.18
C VAL A 5 -4.88 -2.60 -4.88
N GLU A 6 -6.05 -3.17 -4.60
CA GLU A 6 -7.33 -2.74 -5.15
C GLU A 6 -8.09 -1.82 -4.20
N ARG A 7 -9.06 -1.07 -4.75
CA ARG A 7 -9.96 -0.27 -3.91
C ARG A 7 -10.79 -1.19 -3.03
N GLY A 8 -10.66 -0.99 -1.72
CA GLY A 8 -11.37 -1.81 -0.73
C GLY A 8 -10.46 -2.74 0.06
N ASP A 9 -9.20 -2.88 -0.34
CA ASP A 9 -8.25 -3.69 0.39
C ASP A 9 -7.85 -3.03 1.71
N LEU A 10 -7.68 -3.83 2.75
CA LEU A 10 -7.02 -3.38 3.98
C LEU A 10 -5.53 -3.61 3.86
N VAL A 11 -4.75 -2.52 3.80
CA VAL A 11 -3.28 -2.60 3.77
C VAL A 11 -2.74 -2.55 5.21
N VAL A 12 -1.95 -3.55 5.57
CA VAL A 12 -1.18 -3.56 6.82
C VAL A 12 0.16 -2.90 6.56
N VAL A 13 0.53 -1.98 7.44
CA VAL A 13 1.75 -1.18 7.32
C VAL A 13 2.64 -1.34 8.54
N THR A 14 3.91 -0.99 8.38
CA THR A 14 4.93 -0.98 9.43
C THR A 14 5.74 0.30 9.38
N ALA A 15 6.38 0.67 10.48
CA ALA A 15 7.31 1.81 10.51
C ALA A 15 8.53 1.52 9.64
N THR A 16 9.13 2.56 9.07
CA THR A 16 10.26 2.47 8.12
C THR A 16 11.55 1.94 8.74
N ASP A 17 11.70 2.06 10.05
CA ASP A 17 12.90 1.74 10.84
C ASP A 17 12.74 0.51 11.75
N ARG A 18 11.62 -0.21 11.63
CA ARG A 18 11.28 -1.28 12.56
C ARG A 18 11.78 -2.64 12.11
N PHE A 19 12.61 -3.28 12.93
CA PHE A 19 12.99 -4.69 12.78
C PHE A 19 11.76 -5.62 12.63
N PRO A 20 11.75 -6.61 11.72
CA PRO A 20 12.84 -7.07 10.85
C PRO A 20 12.94 -6.35 9.50
N TRP A 21 12.32 -5.18 9.37
CA TRP A 21 12.27 -4.44 8.12
C TRP A 21 13.45 -3.46 8.04
N ASP A 22 14.26 -3.60 6.99
CA ASP A 22 15.30 -2.63 6.64
C ASP A 22 14.67 -1.33 6.12
N GLY A 23 15.53 -0.34 5.85
CA GLY A 23 15.14 0.94 5.27
C GLY A 23 14.42 0.84 3.92
N VAL A 24 14.02 1.98 3.38
CA VAL A 24 13.28 2.06 2.12
C VAL A 24 14.17 1.66 0.95
N THR A 25 13.73 0.66 0.19
CA THR A 25 14.46 0.09 -0.94
C THR A 25 13.63 0.15 -2.22
N GLY A 26 14.17 0.75 -3.28
CA GLY A 26 13.52 0.84 -4.58
C GLY A 26 13.58 -0.48 -5.38
N HIS A 27 12.66 -0.66 -6.34
CA HIS A 27 12.57 -1.90 -7.13
C HIS A 27 13.80 -2.20 -7.99
N VAL A 28 14.55 -1.17 -8.41
CA VAL A 28 15.78 -1.34 -9.20
C VAL A 28 16.99 -1.77 -8.35
N ALA A 29 16.88 -1.72 -7.01
CA ALA A 29 17.99 -2.04 -6.14
C ALA A 29 18.34 -3.54 -6.21
N PRO A 30 19.65 -3.90 -6.23
CA PRO A 30 20.05 -5.30 -6.14
C PRO A 30 19.51 -5.96 -4.86
N GLY A 31 18.77 -7.06 -5.02
CA GLY A 31 18.16 -7.76 -3.89
C GLY A 31 16.96 -7.04 -3.27
N ALA A 32 16.31 -6.14 -4.01
CA ALA A 32 15.10 -5.47 -3.56
C ALA A 32 14.07 -6.46 -2.99
N PRO A 33 13.43 -6.15 -1.86
CA PRO A 33 12.43 -7.03 -1.27
C PRO A 33 11.21 -7.13 -2.19
N THR A 34 10.53 -8.28 -2.19
CA THR A 34 9.21 -8.38 -2.80
C THR A 34 8.16 -7.86 -1.82
N ARG A 35 7.42 -6.81 -2.22
CA ARG A 35 6.28 -6.25 -1.47
C ARG A 35 5.09 -6.12 -2.39
N LEU A 36 3.95 -6.62 -1.90
CA LEU A 36 2.67 -6.61 -2.63
C LEU A 36 2.87 -7.11 -4.07
N GLY A 37 3.38 -8.33 -4.20
CA GLY A 37 3.50 -9.02 -5.49
C GLY A 37 4.67 -8.64 -6.40
N ASP A 38 5.39 -7.54 -6.13
CA ASP A 38 6.49 -7.08 -7.00
C ASP A 38 7.72 -6.58 -6.22
N ALA A 39 8.85 -6.36 -6.89
CA ALA A 39 10.10 -5.88 -6.32
C ALA A 39 9.98 -4.43 -5.78
N GLY A 40 10.76 -4.12 -4.75
CA GLY A 40 10.80 -2.80 -4.12
C GLY A 40 9.73 -2.62 -3.03
N ASP A 41 9.99 -1.68 -2.14
CA ASP A 41 9.04 -1.30 -1.10
C ASP A 41 7.88 -0.48 -1.66
N VAL A 42 6.70 -0.71 -1.09
CA VAL A 42 5.53 0.17 -1.27
C VAL A 42 5.40 1.00 0.00
N VAL A 43 5.32 2.32 -0.15
CA VAL A 43 5.36 3.28 0.95
C VAL A 43 4.09 4.10 1.00
N VAL A 44 3.68 4.46 2.22
CA VAL A 44 2.69 5.51 2.48
C VAL A 44 3.46 6.79 2.77
N PHE A 45 3.31 7.80 1.94
CA PHE A 45 3.93 9.10 2.13
C PHE A 45 2.91 10.23 2.03
N ASP A 46 3.24 11.38 2.62
CA ASP A 46 2.33 12.50 2.78
C ASP A 46 3.09 13.80 2.52
N PRO A 47 3.17 14.24 1.24
CA PRO A 47 3.84 15.47 0.86
C PRO A 47 3.16 16.70 1.50
N PRO A 48 3.93 17.67 2.00
CA PRO A 48 3.33 18.86 2.60
C PRO A 48 2.60 19.71 1.55
N GLY A 49 1.36 20.07 1.85
CA GLY A 49 0.64 21.11 1.13
C GLY A 49 -0.12 20.68 -0.12
N ASP A 50 -0.25 19.37 -0.39
CA ASP A 50 -1.07 18.88 -1.52
C ASP A 50 -2.58 18.86 -1.23
N GLY A 51 -2.97 18.72 0.05
CA GLY A 51 -4.36 18.59 0.48
C GLY A 51 -5.03 17.29 0.01
N LEU A 52 -4.28 16.37 -0.61
CA LEU A 52 -4.79 15.12 -1.19
C LEU A 52 -4.75 13.95 -0.20
N GLY A 53 -3.99 14.12 0.90
CA GLY A 53 -3.80 13.09 1.91
C GLY A 53 -2.79 12.04 1.49
N PRO A 54 -2.54 11.02 2.34
CA PRO A 54 -1.43 10.10 2.12
C PRO A 54 -1.55 9.29 0.83
N ILE A 55 -0.45 9.22 0.08
CA ILE A 55 -0.30 8.46 -1.16
C ILE A 55 0.39 7.13 -0.85
N LEU A 56 -0.13 6.03 -1.41
CA LEU A 56 0.46 4.69 -1.30
C LEU A 56 1.03 4.31 -2.66
N HIS A 57 2.34 4.41 -2.89
CA HIS A 57 3.00 4.03 -4.15
C HIS A 57 4.30 3.27 -3.93
N ARG A 58 4.81 2.66 -5.01
CA ARG A 58 6.07 1.89 -4.99
C ARG A 58 7.26 2.81 -5.17
N VAL A 59 8.35 2.49 -4.49
CA VAL A 59 9.61 3.20 -4.65
C VAL A 59 10.34 2.71 -5.89
N ALA A 60 10.64 3.66 -6.78
CA ALA A 60 11.47 3.41 -7.93
C ALA A 60 12.92 3.23 -7.49
N PHE A 61 13.49 4.32 -6.98
CA PHE A 61 14.87 4.43 -6.55
C PHE A 61 15.12 5.72 -5.75
N PRO A 62 16.16 5.76 -4.90
CA PRO A 62 16.58 6.98 -4.21
C PRO A 62 17.30 7.94 -5.16
N VAL A 63 17.21 9.25 -4.97
CA VAL A 63 17.91 10.32 -5.70
C VAL A 63 18.64 11.26 -4.74
N SER A 64 19.68 11.94 -5.23
CA SER A 64 20.41 12.99 -4.49
C SER A 64 20.05 14.38 -5.00
N ALA A 65 20.20 15.41 -4.16
CA ALA A 65 19.99 16.79 -4.55
C ALA A 65 20.86 17.21 -5.75
N GLY A 66 20.23 17.83 -6.76
CA GLY A 66 20.86 18.26 -8.01
C GLY A 66 21.05 17.15 -9.04
N GLU A 67 20.64 15.91 -8.75
CA GLU A 67 20.73 14.80 -9.68
C GLU A 67 19.74 14.98 -10.84
N ASP A 68 20.23 14.84 -12.07
CA ASP A 68 19.37 14.52 -13.21
C ASP A 68 18.98 13.04 -13.09
N TRP A 69 17.84 12.79 -12.45
CA TRP A 69 17.37 11.44 -12.22
C TRP A 69 16.76 10.80 -13.47
N THR A 70 16.49 11.59 -14.52
CA THR A 70 15.94 11.09 -15.79
C THR A 70 16.95 10.26 -16.57
N ASP A 71 18.25 10.49 -16.37
CA ASP A 71 19.35 9.73 -16.98
C ASP A 71 19.31 8.22 -16.71
N ARG A 72 18.71 7.80 -15.59
CA ARG A 72 18.61 6.38 -15.18
C ARG A 72 17.18 5.91 -14.96
N ALA A 73 16.21 6.78 -15.17
CA ALA A 73 14.81 6.44 -15.15
C ALA A 73 14.46 5.48 -16.31
N ASP A 74 13.37 4.74 -16.18
CA ASP A 74 12.79 4.05 -17.34
C ASP A 74 12.18 5.10 -18.29
N PRO A 75 12.66 5.23 -19.54
CA PRO A 75 12.12 6.20 -20.48
C PRO A 75 10.64 5.98 -20.81
N ALA A 76 10.12 4.77 -20.60
CA ALA A 76 8.70 4.47 -20.81
C ALA A 76 7.80 5.07 -19.73
N LEU A 77 8.36 5.55 -18.61
CA LEU A 77 7.67 6.14 -17.47
C LEU A 77 7.96 7.64 -17.32
N LEU A 78 8.51 8.28 -18.35
CA LEU A 78 8.80 9.71 -18.40
C LEU A 78 7.88 10.43 -19.40
N ASP A 79 7.46 11.63 -19.03
CA ASP A 79 6.72 12.60 -19.86
C ASP A 79 7.57 13.86 -20.07
N GLY A 80 8.77 13.67 -20.61
CA GLY A 80 9.72 14.76 -20.89
C GLY A 80 11.12 14.49 -20.37
N ASP A 81 12.01 15.43 -20.64
CA ASP A 81 13.38 15.43 -20.13
C ASP A 81 13.53 16.24 -18.83
N CYS A 82 14.71 16.19 -18.22
CA CYS A 82 14.95 16.90 -16.96
C CYS A 82 14.73 18.42 -17.04
N ALA A 83 14.87 19.04 -18.21
CA ALA A 83 14.64 20.48 -18.36
C ALA A 83 13.14 20.84 -18.39
N GLU A 84 12.29 19.86 -18.67
CA GLU A 84 10.83 20.01 -18.76
C GLU A 84 10.12 19.65 -17.44
N LEU A 85 10.72 18.81 -16.61
CA LEU A 85 10.12 18.31 -15.36
C LEU A 85 10.41 19.23 -14.16
N ASP A 86 9.36 19.70 -13.48
CA ASP A 86 9.49 20.53 -12.26
C ASP A 86 10.26 19.82 -11.11
N ALA A 87 10.24 18.49 -11.11
CA ALA A 87 10.94 17.66 -10.13
C ALA A 87 12.39 17.34 -10.53
N CYS A 88 12.91 17.91 -11.63
CA CYS A 88 14.25 17.67 -12.14
C CYS A 88 15.01 18.99 -12.45
N PRO A 89 16.31 19.12 -12.12
CA PRO A 89 17.10 18.23 -11.27
C PRO A 89 16.46 18.04 -9.89
N ALA A 90 16.75 16.91 -9.23
CA ALA A 90 16.12 16.61 -7.95
C ALA A 90 16.35 17.75 -6.94
N PRO A 91 15.30 18.39 -6.40
CA PRO A 91 15.45 19.58 -5.56
C PRO A 91 16.09 19.28 -4.20
N HIS A 92 16.16 18.01 -3.81
CA HIS A 92 16.73 17.51 -2.58
C HIS A 92 16.89 15.98 -2.65
N ASP A 93 17.55 15.40 -1.66
CA ASP A 93 17.62 13.95 -1.49
C ASP A 93 16.21 13.37 -1.25
N GLY A 94 15.96 12.16 -1.75
CA GLY A 94 14.67 11.51 -1.57
C GLY A 94 14.49 10.32 -2.50
N TYR A 95 13.26 10.08 -2.92
CA TYR A 95 12.87 8.92 -3.70
C TYR A 95 11.99 9.32 -4.88
N ILE A 96 12.21 8.66 -6.01
CA ILE A 96 11.26 8.60 -7.12
C ILE A 96 10.28 7.48 -6.82
N THR A 97 8.99 7.72 -7.06
CA THR A 97 7.90 6.78 -6.79
C THR A 97 7.00 6.61 -8.01
N TYR A 98 6.24 5.52 -8.04
CA TYR A 98 5.23 5.28 -9.06
C TYR A 98 4.11 4.39 -8.54
N GLY A 99 2.89 4.66 -9.00
CA GLY A 99 1.80 3.72 -8.85
C GLY A 99 1.96 2.53 -9.78
N ASP A 100 1.69 1.30 -9.30
CA ASP A 100 1.84 0.07 -10.11
C ASP A 100 0.96 0.02 -11.39
N ALA A 101 -0.02 0.92 -11.51
CA ALA A 101 -0.86 1.10 -12.70
C ALA A 101 -0.71 2.48 -13.35
N ASN A 102 0.25 3.29 -12.91
CA ASN A 102 0.51 4.60 -13.49
C ASN A 102 1.38 4.41 -14.74
N GLY A 103 1.15 5.24 -15.76
CA GLY A 103 1.97 5.24 -16.99
C GLY A 103 3.29 5.97 -16.84
N GLU A 104 3.50 6.68 -15.73
CA GLU A 104 4.62 7.59 -15.49
C GLU A 104 5.05 7.51 -14.03
N TYR A 105 6.29 7.95 -13.74
CA TYR A 105 6.71 8.24 -12.38
C TYR A 105 5.86 9.37 -11.78
N ASP A 106 5.63 9.33 -10.48
CA ASP A 106 4.81 10.35 -9.80
C ASP A 106 5.40 11.76 -9.97
N GLN A 107 6.73 11.85 -10.05
CA GLN A 107 7.48 13.09 -10.27
C GLN A 107 7.39 13.58 -11.71
N SER A 108 7.26 12.66 -12.68
CA SER A 108 7.07 13.02 -14.08
C SER A 108 5.63 13.47 -14.35
N ALA A 109 4.66 12.78 -13.77
CA ALA A 109 3.23 13.06 -13.94
C ALA A 109 2.74 14.28 -13.12
N GLY A 110 3.61 14.91 -12.31
CA GLY A 110 3.24 15.98 -11.39
C GLY A 110 2.31 15.53 -10.25
N ILE A 111 2.24 14.22 -9.96
CA ILE A 111 1.45 13.64 -8.87
C ILE A 111 2.09 13.96 -7.52
N ALA A 112 3.41 13.87 -7.43
CA ALA A 112 4.16 14.17 -6.22
C ALA A 112 5.54 14.75 -6.56
N PRO A 113 6.07 15.68 -5.76
CA PRO A 113 7.48 16.05 -5.84
C PRO A 113 8.39 14.84 -5.49
N VAL A 114 9.70 14.99 -5.65
CA VAL A 114 10.66 14.01 -5.10
C VAL A 114 10.30 13.73 -3.64
N VAL A 115 10.15 12.47 -3.26
CA VAL A 115 9.60 12.11 -1.95
C VAL A 115 10.71 12.12 -0.91
N ARG A 116 10.66 13.04 0.05
CA ARG A 116 11.61 13.07 1.15
C ARG A 116 11.42 11.89 2.08
N GLU A 117 12.51 11.40 2.68
CA GLU A 117 12.45 10.30 3.63
C GLU A 117 11.54 10.63 4.82
N GLU A 118 11.57 11.86 5.33
CA GLU A 118 10.72 12.29 6.44
C GLU A 118 9.23 12.39 6.12
N TRP A 119 8.85 12.34 4.84
CA TRP A 119 7.45 12.30 4.42
C TRP A 119 6.90 10.87 4.40
N ILE A 120 7.78 9.87 4.40
CA ILE A 120 7.40 8.46 4.40
C ILE A 120 6.93 8.09 5.80
N ARG A 121 5.64 7.81 5.93
CA ARG A 121 4.99 7.47 7.20
C ARG A 121 5.09 5.98 7.53
N ALA A 122 5.05 5.13 6.51
CA ALA A 122 5.03 3.68 6.69
C ALA A 122 5.42 2.91 5.42
N LYS A 123 5.78 1.64 5.60
CA LYS A 123 5.95 0.64 4.53
C LYS A 123 4.78 -0.33 4.54
N ALA A 124 4.18 -0.60 3.38
CA ALA A 124 3.14 -1.58 3.22
C ALA A 124 3.71 -2.99 3.15
N VAL A 125 3.15 -3.92 3.94
CA VAL A 125 3.66 -5.29 4.07
C VAL A 125 2.74 -6.33 3.44
N ILE A 126 1.42 -6.16 3.56
CA ILE A 126 0.42 -7.06 3.01
C ILE A 126 -0.89 -6.30 2.77
N ALA A 127 -1.63 -6.70 1.72
CA ALA A 127 -2.99 -6.26 1.46
C ALA A 127 -3.95 -7.43 1.69
N VAL A 128 -5.06 -7.18 2.39
CA VAL A 128 -6.14 -8.15 2.58
C VAL A 128 -7.32 -7.72 1.71
N PRO A 129 -7.69 -8.52 0.68
CA PRO A 129 -8.73 -8.14 -0.26
C PRO A 129 -10.06 -7.81 0.41
N GLU A 130 -10.72 -6.74 -0.04
CA GLU A 130 -12.10 -6.34 0.33
C GLU A 130 -12.32 -6.03 1.83
N LEU A 131 -11.33 -6.23 2.70
CA LEU A 131 -11.48 -6.09 4.15
C LEU A 131 -11.69 -4.64 4.59
N GLY A 132 -11.23 -3.67 3.79
CA GLY A 132 -11.52 -2.26 3.96
C GLY A 132 -13.03 -1.95 3.81
N TRP A 133 -13.71 -2.56 2.85
CA TRP A 133 -15.18 -2.41 2.72
C TRP A 133 -15.93 -2.97 3.92
N PHE A 134 -15.48 -4.11 4.44
CA PHE A 134 -16.05 -4.69 5.66
C PHE A 134 -15.92 -3.72 6.83
N ARG A 135 -14.73 -3.13 7.04
CA ARG A 135 -14.52 -2.11 8.07
C ARG A 135 -15.49 -0.93 7.90
N LEU A 136 -15.60 -0.38 6.69
CA LEU A 136 -16.50 0.74 6.41
C LEU A 136 -17.97 0.38 6.69
N ALA A 137 -18.40 -0.83 6.36
CA ALA A 137 -19.74 -1.31 6.67
C ALA A 137 -19.99 -1.39 8.19
N VAL A 138 -19.01 -1.87 8.96
CA VAL A 138 -19.07 -1.93 10.42
C VAL A 138 -19.14 -0.52 11.02
N ASP A 139 -18.25 0.39 10.60
CA ASP A 139 -18.24 1.78 11.06
C ASP A 139 -19.59 2.46 10.76
N ALA A 140 -20.13 2.23 9.56
CA ALA A 140 -21.41 2.78 9.16
C ALA A 140 -22.62 2.13 9.87
N ALA A 141 -22.50 0.88 10.34
CA ALA A 141 -23.50 0.25 11.19
C ALA A 141 -23.46 0.84 12.61
N ILE A 142 -22.27 0.96 13.21
CA ILE A 142 -22.08 1.58 14.54
C ILE A 142 -22.66 3.00 14.54
N ALA A 143 -22.38 3.80 13.51
CA ALA A 143 -22.88 5.17 13.40
C ALA A 143 -24.42 5.25 13.30
N ARG A 144 -25.07 4.23 12.71
CA ARG A 144 -26.53 4.23 12.48
C ARG A 144 -27.34 3.60 13.62
N ILE A 145 -26.88 2.47 14.15
CA ILE A 145 -27.65 1.65 15.09
C ILE A 145 -26.96 1.46 16.45
N GLY A 146 -25.75 2.00 16.62
CA GLY A 146 -24.99 1.95 17.87
C GLY A 146 -24.09 0.72 18.02
N LEU A 147 -23.06 0.85 18.86
CA LEU A 147 -22.02 -0.17 19.05
C LEU A 147 -22.59 -1.52 19.54
N VAL A 148 -23.44 -1.50 20.57
CA VAL A 148 -23.93 -2.74 21.21
C VAL A 148 -24.79 -3.57 20.23
N PRO A 149 -25.78 -3.01 19.52
CA PRO A 149 -26.53 -3.77 18.52
C PRO A 149 -25.66 -4.30 17.38
N THR A 150 -24.70 -3.52 16.87
CA THR A 150 -23.76 -3.97 15.84
C THR A 150 -22.89 -5.14 16.33
N ALA A 151 -22.35 -5.04 17.54
CA ALA A 151 -21.53 -6.09 18.14
C ALA A 151 -22.31 -7.40 18.33
N ILE A 152 -23.56 -7.33 18.79
CA ILE A 152 -24.45 -8.50 18.90
C ILE A 152 -24.71 -9.11 17.53
N GLY A 153 -25.02 -8.28 16.52
CA GLY A 153 -25.26 -8.76 15.15
C GLY A 153 -24.06 -9.50 14.56
N LEU A 154 -22.87 -8.90 14.64
CA LEU A 154 -21.63 -9.53 14.16
C LEU A 154 -21.28 -10.80 14.93
N GLY A 155 -21.38 -10.75 16.27
CA GLY A 155 -21.12 -11.90 17.14
C GLY A 155 -22.08 -13.06 16.89
N GLY A 156 -23.36 -12.77 16.66
CA GLY A 156 -24.37 -13.76 16.31
C GLY A 156 -24.09 -14.47 14.99
N VAL A 157 -23.70 -13.72 13.96
CA VAL A 157 -23.30 -14.29 12.65
C VAL A 157 -22.08 -15.19 12.78
N ALA A 158 -21.04 -14.74 13.49
CA ALA A 158 -19.82 -15.53 13.70
C ALA A 158 -20.08 -16.83 14.49
N ALA A 159 -20.94 -16.78 15.51
CA ALA A 159 -21.32 -17.96 16.27
C ALA A 159 -22.09 -18.97 15.41
N ALA A 160 -22.99 -18.51 14.53
CA ALA A 160 -23.77 -19.38 13.65
C ALA A 160 -22.88 -20.08 12.60
N THR A 161 -21.94 -19.37 11.97
CA THR A 161 -21.04 -19.96 10.97
C THR A 161 -20.04 -20.93 11.61
N GLY A 162 -19.48 -20.58 12.78
CA GLY A 162 -18.62 -21.48 13.55
C GLY A 162 -19.34 -22.77 14.01
N GLY A 163 -20.60 -22.64 14.45
CA GLY A 163 -21.44 -23.77 14.85
C GLY A 163 -21.73 -24.73 13.70
N ILE A 164 -22.05 -24.22 12.51
CA ILE A 164 -22.30 -25.04 11.31
C ILE A 164 -21.03 -25.78 10.88
N GLY A 165 -19.87 -25.11 10.90
CA GLY A 165 -18.59 -25.73 10.56
C GLY A 165 -18.22 -26.89 11.50
N ALA A 166 -18.42 -26.72 12.80
CA ALA A 166 -18.16 -27.76 13.80
C ALA A 166 -19.06 -29.00 13.61
N VAL A 167 -20.33 -28.81 13.25
CA VAL A 167 -21.28 -29.91 12.99
C VAL A 167 -20.91 -30.68 11.71
N LEU A 168 -20.52 -29.98 10.63
CA LEU A 168 -20.12 -30.61 9.37
C LEU A 168 -18.81 -31.39 9.51
N LEU A 169 -17.80 -30.81 10.19
CA LEU A 169 -16.53 -31.51 10.50
C LEU A 169 -16.75 -32.72 11.41
N GLY A 170 -17.68 -32.63 12.36
CA GLY A 170 -18.08 -33.75 13.22
C GLY A 170 -18.68 -34.91 12.43
N ARG A 171 -19.53 -34.64 11.43
CA ARG A 171 -20.13 -35.67 10.57
C ARG A 171 -19.11 -36.37 9.66
N ILE A 172 -18.22 -35.62 9.01
CA ILE A 172 -17.19 -36.20 8.13
C ILE A 172 -16.24 -37.13 8.91
N ARG A 173 -15.92 -36.78 10.16
CA ARG A 173 -15.05 -37.60 11.00
C ARG A 173 -15.72 -38.88 11.51
N SER A 174 -17.06 -38.89 11.58
CA SER A 174 -17.87 -40.07 11.92
C SER A 174 -17.91 -41.09 10.78
N GLU A 175 -18.00 -40.63 9.52
CA GLU A 175 -18.09 -41.54 8.36
C GLU A 175 -16.75 -42.22 8.01
N ARG A 176 -15.61 -41.63 8.41
CA ARG A 176 -14.28 -42.25 8.24
C ARG A 176 -13.93 -43.32 9.29
N ARG A 177 -14.82 -43.58 10.25
CA ARG A 177 -14.61 -44.59 11.33
C ARG A 177 -15.41 -45.88 11.11
N VAL A 178 -16.06 -46.04 9.95
CA VAL A 178 -16.79 -47.25 9.56
C VAL A 178 -15.99 -48.00 8.50
#